data_AF-L7NJK6-F1
#
_entry.id   AF-L7NJK6-F1
#
_cell.length_a   1.000
_cell.length_b   1.000
_cell.length_c   1.000
_cell.angle_alpha   90.00
_cell.angle_beta   90.00
_cell.angle_gamma   90.00
#
_symmetry.space_group_name_H-M   'P 1'
#
loop_
_entity.id
_entity.type
_entity.pdbx_description
1 polymer ?
#
loop_
_entity_poly.entity_id
_entity_poly.type
_entity_poly.pdbx_seq_one_letter_code
_entity_poly.pdbx_strand_id
1 'polypeptide(L)' 'MTTSAIFMMLFGFIVTWGGAAYCISLAMKSKTES' A
#
# COMPACT_ATOMS: atom_id res chain seq x y z
N MET A 1 -13.66 -6.63 -21.29
CA MET A 1 -12.77 -7.79 -21.07
C MET A 1 -11.44 -7.38 -20.41
N THR A 2 -10.73 -6.34 -20.85
CA THR A 2 -9.37 -6.03 -20.33
C THR A 2 -9.32 -5.10 -19.11
N THR A 3 -10.24 -4.12 -19.01
CA THR A 3 -10.20 -3.08 -17.95
C THR A 3 -10.27 -3.67 -16.54
N SER A 4 -11.16 -4.65 -16.33
CA SER A 4 -11.35 -5.30 -15.03
C SER A 4 -10.11 -6.05 -14.54
N ALA A 5 -9.37 -6.68 -15.46
CA ALA A 5 -8.14 -7.41 -15.15
C ALA A 5 -7.01 -6.47 -14.71
N ILE A 6 -6.88 -5.31 -15.36
CA ILE A 6 -5.91 -4.28 -14.99
C ILE A 6 -6.20 -3.73 -13.59
N PHE A 7 -7.48 -3.46 -13.27
CA PHE A 7 -7.87 -3.00 -11.94
C PHE A 7 -7.57 -4.03 -10.85
N MET A 8 -7.85 -5.31 -11.07
CA MET A 8 -7.51 -6.37 -10.12
C MET A 8 -5.99 -6.49 -9.90
N MET A 9 -5.19 -6.35 -10.96
CA MET A 9 -3.73 -6.38 -10.88
C MET A 9 -3.19 -5.20 -10.06
N LEU A 10 -3.70 -3.98 -10.29
CA LEU A 10 -3.33 -2.79 -9.52
C LEU A 10 -3.80 -2.89 -8.07
N PHE A 11 -5.02 -3.38 -7.83
CA PHE A 11 -5.57 -3.49 -6.47
C PHE A 11 -4.75 -4.46 -5.61
N GLY A 12 -4.33 -5.61 -6.18
CA GLY A 12 -3.44 -6.55 -5.49
C GLY A 12 -2.06 -5.94 -5.20
N PHE A 13 -1.53 -5.15 -6.12
CA PHE A 13 -0.25 -4.46 -5.93
C PHE A 13 -0.35 -3.37 -4.86
N ILE A 14 -1.42 -2.55 -4.88
CA ILE A 14 -1.69 -1.50 -3.89
C ILE A 14 -1.96 -2.10 -2.52
N VAL A 15 -2.65 -3.24 -2.40
CA VAL A 15 -2.83 -3.93 -1.10
C VAL A 15 -1.50 -4.45 -0.58
N THR A 16 -0.71 -5.10 -1.44
CA THR A 16 0.56 -5.71 -1.04
C THR A 16 1.61 -4.64 -0.69
N TRP A 17 1.68 -3.56 -1.46
CA TRP A 17 2.62 -2.46 -1.24
C TRP A 17 2.10 -1.45 -0.22
N GLY A 18 0.82 -1.11 -0.30
CA GLY A 18 0.15 -0.16 0.59
C GLY A 18 0.14 -0.65 2.02
N GLY A 19 -0.01 -1.95 2.29
CA GLY A 19 0.09 -2.51 3.63
C GLY A 19 1.48 -2.30 4.26
N ALA A 20 2.54 -2.58 3.50
CA ALA A 20 3.92 -2.39 3.95
C ALA A 20 4.28 -0.91 4.09
N ALA A 21 3.93 -0.07 3.10
CA ALA A 21 4.13 1.36 3.13
C ALA A 21 3.38 2.02 4.30
N TYR A 22 2.13 1.60 4.54
CA TYR A 22 1.32 2.09 5.66
C TYR A 22 1.94 1.70 7.02
N CYS A 23 2.42 0.47 7.16
CA CYS A 23 3.11 0.01 8.37
C CYS A 23 4.39 0.83 8.63
N ILE A 24 5.19 1.10 7.59
CA ILE A 24 6.40 1.93 7.68
C ILE A 24 6.03 3.39 7.99
N SER A 25 5.03 3.97 7.32
CA SER A 25 4.54 5.32 7.60
C SER A 25 4.05 5.49 9.03
N LEU A 26 3.37 4.48 9.57
CA LEU A 26 2.91 4.48 10.97
C LEU A 26 4.11 4.42 11.94
N ALA A 27 5.08 3.56 11.67
CA ALA A 27 6.29 3.40 12.48
C ALA A 27 7.29 4.57 12.37
N MET A 28 7.23 5.36 11.29
CA MET A 28 8.00 6.60 11.11
C MET A 28 7.29 7.77 11.80
N LYS A 29 5.97 7.86 11.69
CA LYS A 29 5.17 8.88 12.38
C LYS A 29 5.29 8.78 13.90
N SER A 30 5.54 7.59 14.45
CA SER A 30 5.80 7.40 15.88
C SER A 30 7.25 7.71 16.31
N LYS A 31 8.21 7.80 15.37
CA LYS A 31 9.63 8.07 15.67
C LYS A 31 10.04 9.52 15.48
N THR A 32 9.21 10.35 14.86
CA THR A 32 9.43 11.80 14.77
C THR A 32 8.97 12.54 16.03
N GLU A 33 8.39 11.84 17.01
CA GLU A 33 8.18 12.35 18.38
C GLU A 33 9.27 11.87 19.37
N SER A 34 10.54 11.92 18.97
CA SER A 34 11.70 11.90 19.90
C SER A 34 12.88 12.66 19.33
#